data_AF-A0A8T4LTU1-F1
#
_entry.id   AF-A0A8T4LTU1-F1
#
_cell.length_a   1.000
_cell.length_b   1.000
_cell.length_c   1.000
_cell.angle_alpha   90.00
_cell.angle_beta   90.00
_cell.angle_gamma   90.00
#
_symmetry.space_group_name_H-M   'P 1'
#
loop_
_entity.id
_entity.type
_entity.pdbx_description
1 polymer ?
#
loop_
_entity_poly.entity_id
_entity_poly.type
_entity_poly.pdbx_seq_one_letter_code
_entity_poly.pdbx_strand_id
1 'polypeptide(L)'
;MTSTRASRENSQLICTYWSSFSGLPDAPENYQKVRYELFERENATGKNATELRITQENTPTKEAAEHSEKNWGMVLAGMKKLLEK
;
A
#
# COMPACT_ATOMS: atom_id res chain seq x y z
N MET A 1 -12.54 7.33 -27.30
CA MET A 1 -13.48 7.50 -26.17
C MET A 1 -13.17 6.41 -25.16
N THR A 2 -12.28 6.67 -24.21
CA THR A 2 -11.90 5.66 -23.21
C THR A 2 -12.89 5.75 -22.06
N SER A 3 -13.78 4.76 -22.02
CA SER A 3 -14.83 4.61 -21.02
C SER A 3 -14.22 4.52 -19.62
N THR A 4 -14.49 5.52 -18.78
CA THR A 4 -14.20 5.47 -17.35
C THR A 4 -15.27 4.58 -16.71
N ARG A 5 -14.95 3.30 -16.49
CA ARG A 5 -15.79 2.41 -15.69
C ARG A 5 -15.71 2.91 -14.24
N ALA A 6 -16.83 3.38 -13.69
CA ALA A 6 -16.93 3.76 -12.28
C ALA A 6 -16.51 2.56 -11.41
N SER A 7 -15.45 2.73 -10.61
CA SER A 7 -15.05 1.74 -9.61
C SER A 7 -16.15 1.65 -8.56
N ARG A 8 -16.75 0.46 -8.41
CA ARG A 8 -17.62 0.10 -7.28
C ARG A 8 -16.80 0.17 -5.98
N GLU A 9 -17.44 0.48 -4.85
CA GLU A 9 -16.85 0.89 -3.56
C GLU A 9 -15.42 0.38 -3.27
N ASN A 10 -14.47 1.31 -3.20
CA ASN A 10 -13.11 1.02 -2.77
C ASN A 10 -13.10 0.77 -1.25
N SER A 11 -12.65 -0.40 -0.81
CA SER A 11 -12.39 -0.63 0.62
C SER A 11 -11.07 0.04 1.00
N GLN A 12 -11.10 0.89 2.03
CA GLN A 12 -9.92 1.62 2.51
C GLN A 12 -9.66 1.32 3.99
N LEU A 13 -8.40 1.05 4.33
CA LEU A 13 -7.91 0.97 5.70
C LEU A 13 -6.75 1.96 5.88
N ILE A 14 -6.75 2.74 6.96
CA ILE A 14 -5.66 3.64 7.32
C ILE A 14 -5.17 3.25 8.72
N CYS A 15 -3.87 3.01 8.83
CA CYS A 15 -3.21 2.70 10.09
C CYS A 15 -2.08 3.71 10.33
N THR A 16 -1.81 4.01 11.59
CA THR A 16 -0.58 4.71 11.97
C THR A 16 0.52 3.71 12.30
N TYR A 17 1.75 4.06 11.94
CA TYR A 17 2.94 3.24 12.18
C TYR A 17 4.03 4.09 12.82
N TRP A 18 4.57 3.60 13.92
CA TRP A 18 5.78 4.12 14.55
C TRP A 18 6.74 2.96 14.76
N SER A 19 8.04 3.19 14.49
CA SER A 19 9.07 2.19 14.67
C SER A 19 9.86 2.47 15.94
N SER A 20 9.93 1.48 16.83
CA SER A 20 10.82 1.51 18.01
C SER A 20 12.30 1.59 17.64
N PHE A 21 12.66 1.27 16.39
CA PHE A 21 14.03 1.37 15.88
C PHE A 21 14.34 2.73 15.24
N SER A 22 13.36 3.64 15.16
CA SER A 22 13.55 4.96 14.54
C SER A 22 14.51 5.87 15.33
N GLY A 23 14.72 5.59 16.62
CA GLY A 23 15.43 6.48 17.54
C GLY A 23 14.67 7.78 17.87
N LEU A 24 13.46 7.94 17.36
CA LEU A 24 12.58 9.08 17.65
C LEU A 24 11.65 8.76 18.83
N PRO A 25 11.21 9.77 19.60
CA PRO A 25 10.21 9.59 20.64
C PRO A 25 8.92 8.98 20.09
N ASP A 26 8.22 8.22 20.93
CA ASP A 26 6.84 7.81 20.67
C ASP A 26 5.92 9.03 20.85
N ALA A 27 5.74 9.79 19.78
CA ALA A 27 4.96 11.01 19.75
C ALA A 27 4.18 11.11 18.43
N PRO A 28 2.96 11.70 18.42
CA PRO A 28 2.08 11.72 17.24
C PRO A 28 2.72 12.26 15.97
N GLU A 29 3.62 13.24 16.07
CA GLU A 29 4.37 13.82 14.97
C GLU A 29 5.30 12.83 14.25
N ASN A 30 5.75 11.78 14.96
CA ASN A 30 6.66 10.76 14.45
C ASN A 30 5.92 9.57 13.82
N TYR A 31 4.58 9.62 13.78
CA TYR A 31 3.77 8.52 13.27
C TYR A 31 3.63 8.66 11.76
N GLN A 32 4.00 7.60 11.06
CA GLN A 32 3.73 7.43 9.64
C GLN A 32 2.28 6.99 9.44
N LYS A 33 1.70 7.32 8.30
CA LYS A 33 0.36 6.84 7.92
C LYS A 33 0.48 5.86 6.77
N VAL A 34 -0.02 4.65 6.97
CA VAL A 34 -0.08 3.63 5.93
C VAL A 34 -1.54 3.45 5.52
N ARG A 35 -1.82 3.74 4.26
CA ARG A 35 -3.13 3.60 3.63
C ARG A 35 -3.13 2.40 2.70
N TYR A 36 -4.12 1.54 2.85
CA TYR A 36 -4.39 0.39 1.99
C TYR A 36 -5.69 0.65 1.25
N GLU A 37 -5.66 0.57 -0.07
CA GLU A 37 -6.81 0.77 -0.93
C GLU A 37 -6.97 -0.43 -1.85
N LEU A 38 -8.17 -1.01 -1.87
CA LEU A 38 -8.53 -2.09 -2.78
C LEU A 38 -9.41 -1.55 -3.91
N PHE A 39 -9.06 -1.93 -5.13
CA PHE A 39 -9.82 -1.61 -6.33
C PHE A 39 -10.18 -2.90 -7.07
N GLU A 40 -11.45 -3.02 -7.45
CA GLU A 40 -11.86 -4.03 -8.42
C GLU A 40 -11.27 -3.69 -9.80
N ARG A 41 -10.63 -4.70 -10.41
CA ARG A 41 -10.00 -4.61 -11.73
C ARG A 41 -10.35 -5.82 -12.57
N GLU A 42 -10.06 -5.70 -13.84
CA GLU A 42 -10.09 -6.80 -14.80
C GLU A 42 -8.64 -7.05 -15.25
N ASN A 43 -8.19 -8.30 -15.25
CA ASN A 43 -6.85 -8.65 -15.71
C ASN A 43 -6.79 -8.78 -17.24
N ALA A 44 -5.59 -9.02 -17.79
CA ALA A 44 -5.37 -9.14 -19.24
C ALA A 44 -6.18 -10.24 -19.94
N THR A 45 -6.76 -11.19 -19.19
CA THR A 45 -7.59 -12.29 -19.71
C THR A 45 -9.10 -12.04 -19.56
N GLY A 46 -9.50 -10.84 -19.10
CA GLY A 46 -10.90 -10.51 -18.86
C GLY A 46 -11.48 -11.06 -17.56
N LYS A 47 -10.64 -11.56 -16.63
CA LYS A 47 -11.07 -12.08 -15.33
C LYS A 47 -11.01 -11.02 -14.25
N ASN A 48 -11.90 -11.11 -13.27
CA ASN A 48 -11.88 -10.26 -12.07
C ASN A 48 -10.53 -10.37 -11.35
N ALA A 49 -10.01 -9.23 -10.93
CA ALA A 49 -8.76 -9.08 -10.20
C ALA A 49 -8.92 -7.98 -9.13
N THR A 50 -8.04 -8.00 -8.12
CA THR A 50 -7.96 -6.96 -7.10
C THR A 50 -6.62 -6.23 -7.24
N GLU A 51 -6.67 -4.91 -7.39
CA GLU A 51 -5.50 -4.05 -7.23
C GLU A 51 -5.44 -3.60 -5.77
N LEU A 52 -4.37 -3.96 -5.07
CA LEU A 52 -4.03 -3.40 -3.77
C LEU A 52 -3.00 -2.29 -3.97
N ARG A 53 -3.34 -1.07 -3.54
CA ARG A 53 -2.42 0.07 -3.47
C ARG A 53 -2.08 0.35 -2.02
N ILE A 54 -0.79 0.51 -1.74
CA ILE A 54 -0.27 0.91 -0.44
C ILE A 54 0.38 2.27 -0.59
N THR A 55 0.00 3.23 0.24
CA THR A 55 0.61 4.56 0.31
C THR A 55 1.09 4.81 1.73
N GLN A 56 2.35 5.21 1.87
CA GLN A 56 2.97 5.51 3.14
C GLN A 56 3.41 6.97 3.17
N GLU A 57 2.84 7.74 4.10
CA GLU A 57 3.05 9.18 4.25
C GLU A 57 3.78 9.48 5.57
N ASN A 58 4.33 10.70 5.66
CA ASN A 58 5.13 11.18 6.81
C ASN A 58 6.43 10.38 7.05
N THR A 59 7.00 9.82 5.98
CA THR A 59 8.33 9.21 6.04
C THR A 59 9.40 10.30 6.11
N PRO A 60 10.31 10.29 7.11
CA PRO A 60 11.12 11.46 7.46
C PRO A 60 12.18 11.84 6.42
N THR A 61 12.65 10.87 5.63
CA THR A 61 13.65 11.11 4.57
C THR A 61 13.32 10.34 3.30
N LYS A 62 13.93 10.75 2.19
CA LYS A 62 13.77 10.08 0.90
C LYS A 62 14.33 8.65 0.95
N GLU A 63 15.48 8.46 1.59
CA GLU A 63 16.12 7.16 1.74
C GLU A 63 15.25 6.20 2.55
N ALA A 64 14.59 6.70 3.60
CA ALA A 64 13.63 5.92 4.38
C ALA A 64 12.37 5.57 3.55
N ALA A 65 11.95 6.46 2.64
CA ALA A 65 10.84 6.19 1.72
C ALA A 65 11.21 5.11 0.70
N GLU A 66 12.39 5.20 0.07
CA GLU A 66 12.93 4.20 -0.87
C GLU A 66 13.11 2.83 -0.19
N HIS A 67 13.63 2.82 1.05
CA HIS A 67 13.74 1.59 1.84
C HIS A 67 12.35 0.96 2.11
N SER A 68 11.37 1.78 2.50
CA SER A 68 10.00 1.33 2.74
C SER A 68 9.33 0.81 1.48
N GLU A 69 9.53 1.48 0.33
CA GLU A 69 9.02 1.04 -0.98
C GLU A 69 9.59 -0.32 -1.37
N LYS A 70 10.91 -0.51 -1.24
CA LYS A 70 11.55 -1.80 -1.49
C LYS A 70 10.99 -2.90 -0.58
N ASN A 71 10.78 -2.60 0.69
CA ASN A 71 10.19 -3.55 1.64
C ASN A 71 8.74 -3.93 1.25
N TRP A 72 7.90 -2.95 0.92
CA TRP A 72 6.54 -3.22 0.43
C TRP A 72 6.54 -4.03 -0.86
N GLY A 73 7.47 -3.77 -1.77
CA GLY A 73 7.65 -4.57 -2.98
C GLY A 73 7.89 -6.05 -2.67
N MET A 74 8.73 -6.35 -1.68
CA MET A 74 8.98 -7.73 -1.23
C MET A 74 7.72 -8.37 -0.60
N VAL A 75 7.00 -7.62 0.25
CA VAL A 75 5.75 -8.09 0.89
C VAL A 75 4.70 -8.42 -0.17
N LEU A 76 4.44 -7.50 -1.10
CA LEU A 76 3.44 -7.69 -2.17
C LEU A 76 3.80 -8.84 -3.10
N ALA A 77 5.09 -9.02 -3.43
CA ALA A 77 5.55 -10.16 -4.20
C ALA A 77 5.32 -11.49 -3.46
N GLY A 78 5.56 -11.52 -2.14
CA GLY A 78 5.25 -12.68 -1.30
C GLY A 78 3.75 -12.99 -1.26
N MET A 79 2.91 -11.97 -1.11
CA MET A 79 1.45 -12.13 -1.14
C MET A 79 0.96 -12.70 -2.46
N LYS A 80 1.43 -12.19 -3.60
CA LYS A 80 1.07 -12.74 -4.92
C LYS A 80 1.40 -14.23 -5.03
N LYS A 81 2.62 -14.63 -4.62
CA LYS A 81 3.02 -16.05 -4.62
C LYS A 81 2.12 -16.93 -3.74
N LEU A 82 1.60 -16.39 -2.64
CA LEU A 82 0.73 -17.12 -1.73
C LEU A 82 -0.70 -17.25 -2.28
N LEU A 83 -1.23 -16.19 -2.87
CA LEU A 83 -2.65 -16.03 -3.22
C LEU A 83 -2.98 -16.40 -4.67
N GLU A 84 -2.05 -16.24 -5.61
CA GLU A 84 -2.28 -16.40 -7.06
C GLU A 84 -1.76 -17.76 -7.58
N LYS A 85 -1.96 -18.84 -6.80
CA LYS A 85 -1.57 -20.20 -7.23
C LYS A 85 -2.43 -20.76 -8.35
#